data_AF-A0A0K9Q564-F1
#
_entry.id   AF-A0A0K9Q564-F1
#
_cell.length_a   1.000
_cell.length_b   1.000
_cell.length_c   1.000
_cell.angle_alpha   90.00
_cell.angle_beta   90.00
_cell.angle_gamma   90.00
#
_symmetry.space_group_name_H-M   'P 1'
#
loop_
_entity.id
_entity.type
_entity.pdbx_description
1 polymer ?
#
loop_
_entity_poly.entity_id
_entity_poly.type
_entity_poly.pdbx_seq_one_letter_code
_entity_poly.pdbx_strand_id
1 'polypeptide(L)'
;MESSYRSWRSHVSASIFVLQVFIFICLFISQKTKSQSDDISGKKYEEGYCSMYDICGHRSDGKVLNCPNVTHSIKPNNMLSLKIQSLCPTINGNVCCTEEQFNTLRGQVQQAIPFLGGCPACLRNFLNLFCEITCSPNQSLFINVNKIRTVDGIEYFITEYFAKELYNSCKDVKFGSLNSRAMNYIGAGARNYKGDCKIILYYII
;
A
#
# COMPACT_ATOMS: atom_id res chain seq x y z
N MET A 1 -1.21 -13.46 -77.68
CA MET A 1 -2.23 -13.50 -76.60
C MET A 1 -1.71 -14.18 -75.31
N GLU A 2 -0.52 -14.80 -75.30
CA GLU A 2 0.13 -15.36 -74.08
C GLU A 2 0.63 -14.35 -73.02
N SER A 3 0.97 -13.10 -73.38
CA SER A 3 1.65 -12.17 -72.45
C SER A 3 0.73 -11.61 -71.36
N SER A 4 -0.57 -11.42 -71.65
CA SER A 4 -1.56 -10.91 -70.69
C SER A 4 -1.96 -11.95 -69.63
N TYR A 5 -1.94 -13.25 -69.97
CA TYR A 5 -2.36 -14.33 -69.07
C TYR A 5 -1.34 -14.64 -67.95
N ARG A 6 -0.03 -14.46 -68.22
CA ARG A 6 1.04 -14.61 -67.21
C ARG A 6 1.02 -13.50 -66.16
N SER A 7 0.78 -12.26 -66.57
CA SER A 7 0.65 -11.12 -65.66
C SER A 7 -0.59 -11.27 -64.76
N TRP A 8 -1.73 -11.70 -65.30
CA TRP A 8 -2.95 -11.93 -64.52
C TRP A 8 -2.78 -13.06 -63.48
N ARG A 9 -2.10 -14.17 -63.85
CA ARG A 9 -1.78 -15.26 -62.90
C ARG A 9 -0.87 -14.82 -61.75
N SER A 10 0.13 -13.96 -62.00
CA SER A 10 1.00 -13.43 -60.94
C SER A 10 0.29 -12.43 -60.02
N HIS A 11 -0.65 -11.65 -60.55
CA HIS A 11 -1.45 -10.72 -59.74
C HIS A 11 -2.49 -11.46 -58.89
N VAL A 12 -3.11 -12.52 -59.41
CA VAL A 12 -4.08 -13.35 -58.67
C VAL A 12 -3.38 -14.14 -57.56
N SER A 13 -2.19 -14.71 -57.81
CA SER A 13 -1.43 -15.44 -56.79
C SER A 13 -0.89 -14.53 -55.68
N ALA A 14 -0.41 -13.32 -56.02
CA ALA A 14 0.00 -12.31 -55.06
C ALA A 14 -1.17 -11.81 -54.20
N SER A 15 -2.35 -11.63 -54.81
CA SER A 15 -3.55 -11.18 -54.10
C SER A 15 -4.08 -12.22 -53.10
N ILE A 16 -4.00 -13.52 -53.45
CA ILE A 16 -4.38 -14.63 -52.56
C ILE A 16 -3.40 -14.74 -51.38
N PHE A 17 -2.10 -14.58 -51.62
CA PHE A 17 -1.09 -14.59 -50.56
C PHE A 17 -1.27 -13.43 -49.58
N VAL A 18 -1.57 -12.23 -50.08
CA VAL A 18 -1.86 -11.06 -49.23
C VAL A 18 -3.13 -11.31 -48.40
N LEU A 19 -4.18 -11.89 -48.97
CA LEU A 19 -5.41 -12.22 -48.24
C LEU A 19 -5.19 -13.27 -47.13
N GLN A 20 -4.38 -14.30 -47.41
CA GLN A 20 -4.04 -15.35 -46.42
C GLN A 20 -3.17 -14.82 -45.28
N VAL A 21 -2.23 -13.90 -45.58
CA VAL A 21 -1.41 -13.22 -44.57
C VAL A 21 -2.27 -12.30 -43.71
N PHE A 22 -3.23 -11.56 -44.29
CA PHE A 22 -4.17 -10.73 -43.51
C PHE A 22 -5.08 -11.56 -42.60
N ILE A 23 -5.57 -12.73 -43.06
CA ILE A 23 -6.37 -13.65 -42.22
C ILE A 23 -5.52 -14.21 -41.06
N PHE A 24 -4.26 -14.60 -41.30
CA PHE A 24 -3.36 -15.04 -40.24
C PHE A 24 -3.01 -13.91 -39.26
N ILE A 25 -2.77 -12.68 -39.74
CA ILE A 25 -2.55 -11.50 -38.88
C ILE A 25 -3.79 -11.22 -38.03
N CYS A 26 -5.00 -11.30 -38.59
CA CYS A 26 -6.24 -11.16 -37.81
C CYS A 26 -6.44 -12.27 -36.78
N LEU A 27 -6.09 -13.53 -37.09
CA LEU A 27 -6.11 -14.64 -36.11
C LEU A 27 -5.07 -14.45 -35.00
N PHE A 28 -3.90 -13.87 -35.30
CA PHE A 28 -2.88 -13.53 -34.30
C PHE A 28 -3.23 -12.30 -33.45
N ILE A 29 -3.93 -11.30 -34.00
CA ILE A 29 -4.37 -10.11 -33.25
C ILE A 29 -5.51 -10.47 -32.27
N SER A 30 -6.39 -11.42 -32.63
CA SER A 30 -7.45 -11.91 -31.72
C SER A 30 -6.93 -12.62 -30.45
N GLN A 31 -5.65 -13.00 -30.40
CA GLN A 31 -5.05 -13.61 -29.20
C GLN A 31 -4.36 -12.61 -28.26
N LYS A 32 -4.38 -11.30 -28.55
CA LYS A 32 -3.73 -10.28 -27.72
C LYS A 32 -4.66 -9.30 -27.00
N THR A 33 -5.94 -9.67 -26.82
CA THR A 33 -6.76 -9.18 -25.72
C THR A 33 -6.85 -10.25 -24.65
N LYS A 34 -5.70 -10.60 -24.04
CA LYS A 34 -5.76 -10.95 -22.62
C LYS A 34 -6.12 -9.64 -21.95
N SER A 35 -7.43 -9.39 -21.84
CA SER A 35 -7.95 -8.46 -20.85
C SER A 35 -7.19 -8.81 -19.59
N GLN A 36 -6.30 -7.91 -19.18
CA GLN A 36 -5.74 -7.97 -17.85
C GLN A 36 -6.96 -7.73 -16.96
N SER A 37 -7.62 -8.83 -16.62
CA SER A 37 -8.39 -8.94 -15.42
C SER A 37 -7.39 -8.63 -14.33
N ASP A 38 -7.29 -7.34 -13.98
CA ASP A 38 -6.88 -6.93 -12.67
C ASP A 38 -7.66 -7.84 -11.72
N ASP A 39 -6.92 -8.61 -10.93
CA ASP A 39 -7.46 -9.58 -10.00
C ASP A 39 -8.27 -8.82 -8.93
N ILE A 40 -9.54 -8.54 -9.24
CA ILE A 40 -10.57 -8.03 -8.33
C ILE A 40 -11.16 -9.23 -7.58
N SER A 41 -10.33 -10.17 -7.14
CA SER A 41 -10.76 -11.26 -6.26
C SER A 41 -10.16 -11.01 -4.89
N GLY A 42 -10.81 -10.13 -4.11
CA GLY A 42 -10.53 -10.03 -2.67
C GLY A 42 -10.43 -8.63 -2.07
N LYS A 43 -10.74 -7.55 -2.79
CA LYS A 43 -10.76 -6.20 -2.18
C LYS A 43 -12.18 -5.87 -1.70
N LYS A 44 -12.32 -5.58 -0.41
CA LYS A 44 -13.59 -5.18 0.21
C LYS A 44 -13.37 -3.88 0.99
N TYR A 45 -14.18 -2.87 0.69
CA TYR A 45 -14.10 -1.54 1.30
C TYR A 45 -15.38 -1.32 2.12
N GLU A 46 -15.35 -1.69 3.39
CA GLU A 46 -16.51 -1.61 4.30
C GLU A 46 -16.06 -1.30 5.73
N GLU A 47 -16.91 -0.63 6.51
CA GLU A 47 -16.69 -0.48 7.96
C GLU A 47 -16.56 -1.85 8.63
N GLY A 48 -15.69 -1.94 9.64
CA GLY A 48 -15.43 -3.17 10.37
C GLY A 48 -14.63 -4.22 9.60
N TYR A 49 -14.07 -3.88 8.43
CA TYR A 49 -13.20 -4.77 7.64
C TYR A 49 -11.73 -4.32 7.60
N CYS A 50 -10.87 -5.32 7.59
CA CYS A 50 -9.42 -5.22 7.47
C CYS A 50 -8.98 -5.44 6.02
N SER A 51 -7.96 -4.73 5.57
CA SER A 51 -7.28 -4.99 4.30
C SER A 51 -6.11 -5.97 4.44
N MET A 52 -5.58 -6.11 5.66
CA MET A 52 -4.53 -7.05 6.02
C MET A 52 -4.74 -7.60 7.42
N TYR A 53 -4.35 -8.85 7.65
CA TYR A 53 -4.44 -9.50 8.95
C TYR A 53 -3.45 -10.66 9.03
N ASP A 54 -2.76 -10.78 10.17
CA ASP A 54 -1.71 -11.78 10.43
C ASP A 54 -0.41 -11.59 9.63
N ILE A 55 0.61 -12.38 9.96
CA ILE A 55 1.95 -12.39 9.34
C ILE A 55 2.15 -13.71 8.58
N CYS A 56 2.60 -13.63 7.33
CA CYS A 56 2.83 -14.81 6.47
C CYS A 56 4.15 -14.77 5.70
N GLY A 57 5.04 -13.84 6.05
CA GLY A 57 6.33 -13.75 5.41
C GLY A 57 7.37 -13.06 6.27
N HIS A 58 8.62 -13.26 5.87
CA HIS A 58 9.75 -12.53 6.40
C HIS A 58 10.62 -12.08 5.23
N ARG A 59 11.24 -10.93 5.40
CA ARG A 59 12.21 -10.38 4.47
C ARG A 59 13.61 -10.89 4.78
N SER A 60 14.54 -10.66 3.84
CA SER A 60 15.96 -10.98 4.01
C SER A 60 16.64 -10.19 5.14
N ASP A 61 16.08 -9.04 5.54
CA ASP A 61 16.53 -8.22 6.67
C ASP A 61 15.92 -8.66 8.02
N GLY A 62 15.13 -9.73 8.04
CA GLY A 62 14.48 -10.27 9.23
C GLY A 62 13.17 -9.58 9.61
N LYS A 63 12.71 -8.56 8.88
CA LYS A 63 11.40 -7.94 9.13
C LYS A 63 10.26 -8.86 8.69
N VAL A 64 9.18 -8.87 9.47
CA VAL A 64 7.95 -9.62 9.15
C VAL A 64 7.19 -8.96 7.99
N LEU A 65 6.29 -9.69 7.37
CA LEU A 65 5.39 -9.21 6.32
C LEU A 65 3.95 -9.59 6.66
N ASN A 66 3.06 -8.60 6.66
CA ASN A 66 1.63 -8.84 6.84
C ASN A 66 1.04 -9.60 5.64
N CYS A 67 -0.10 -10.25 5.89
CA CYS A 67 -0.87 -10.90 4.84
C CYS A 67 -1.94 -9.98 4.26
N PRO A 68 -2.15 -10.00 2.94
CA PRO A 68 -3.24 -9.28 2.26
C PRO A 68 -4.61 -9.96 2.48
N ASN A 69 -4.90 -10.35 3.72
CA ASN A 69 -6.13 -11.07 4.07
C ASN A 69 -7.22 -10.07 4.42
N VAL A 70 -8.29 -10.07 3.63
CA VAL A 70 -9.50 -9.32 3.96
C VAL A 70 -10.34 -10.10 4.96
N THR A 71 -10.47 -9.54 6.15
CA THR A 71 -11.18 -10.15 7.28
C THR A 71 -12.04 -9.11 7.99
N HIS A 72 -12.98 -9.57 8.82
CA HIS A 72 -13.61 -8.68 9.78
C HIS A 72 -12.63 -8.31 10.88
N SER A 73 -12.73 -7.07 11.36
CA SER A 73 -12.08 -6.64 12.59
C SER A 73 -12.51 -7.51 13.77
N ILE A 74 -11.56 -7.89 14.60
CA ILE A 74 -11.75 -8.87 15.68
C ILE A 74 -11.65 -8.16 17.03
N LYS A 75 -12.50 -8.54 17.97
CA LYS A 75 -12.37 -8.08 19.35
C LYS A 75 -11.09 -8.65 19.97
N PRO A 76 -10.11 -7.82 20.37
CA PRO A 76 -8.89 -8.31 20.98
C PRO A 76 -9.17 -8.88 22.38
N ASN A 77 -8.29 -9.78 22.84
CA ASN A 77 -8.32 -10.21 24.24
C ASN A 77 -7.95 -9.04 25.18
N ASN A 78 -8.24 -9.17 26.48
CA ASN A 78 -8.03 -8.08 27.45
C ASN A 78 -6.56 -7.62 27.51
N MET A 79 -5.60 -8.54 27.41
CA MET A 79 -4.18 -8.21 27.46
C MET A 79 -3.74 -7.38 26.24
N LEU A 80 -4.14 -7.80 25.04
CA LEU A 80 -3.87 -7.07 23.81
C LEU A 80 -4.61 -5.73 23.79
N SER A 81 -5.86 -5.67 24.25
CA SER A 81 -6.62 -4.43 24.36
C SER A 81 -5.90 -3.39 25.23
N LEU A 82 -5.33 -3.80 26.37
CA LEU A 82 -4.56 -2.91 27.24
C LEU A 82 -3.25 -2.44 26.59
N LYS A 83 -2.55 -3.35 25.89
CA LYS A 83 -1.35 -3.00 25.13
C LYS A 83 -1.66 -1.97 24.05
N ILE A 84 -2.72 -2.19 23.28
CA ILE A 84 -3.17 -1.28 22.22
C ILE A 84 -3.51 0.08 22.83
N GLN A 85 -4.31 0.15 23.90
CA GLN A 85 -4.67 1.43 24.52
C GLN A 85 -3.46 2.21 25.07
N SER A 86 -2.41 1.52 25.51
CA SER A 86 -1.19 2.18 26.00
C SER A 86 -0.42 2.94 24.91
N LEU A 87 -0.44 2.45 23.67
CA LEU A 87 0.28 3.07 22.54
C LEU A 87 -0.64 3.87 21.60
N CYS A 88 -1.86 3.37 21.41
CA CYS A 88 -2.86 3.78 20.44
C CYS A 88 -4.18 4.14 21.12
N PRO A 89 -4.24 5.22 21.92
CA PRO A 89 -5.43 5.54 22.74
C PRO A 89 -6.67 5.91 21.92
N THR A 90 -6.53 6.14 20.61
CA THR A 90 -7.66 6.40 19.70
C THR A 90 -8.33 5.12 19.21
N ILE A 91 -7.65 3.98 19.26
CA ILE A 91 -8.18 2.69 18.82
C ILE A 91 -8.95 2.04 19.96
N ASN A 92 -10.25 1.81 19.73
CA ASN A 92 -11.15 1.23 20.72
C ASN A 92 -12.01 0.14 20.07
N GLY A 93 -12.33 -0.91 20.83
CA GLY A 93 -13.20 -1.99 20.38
C GLY A 93 -12.46 -3.03 19.51
N ASN A 94 -13.02 -3.36 18.36
CA ASN A 94 -12.44 -4.33 17.43
C ASN A 94 -11.19 -3.75 16.76
N VAL A 95 -10.29 -4.63 16.30
CA VAL A 95 -9.02 -4.24 15.69
C VAL A 95 -8.65 -5.15 14.51
N CYS A 96 -7.79 -4.63 13.63
CA CYS A 96 -7.27 -5.34 12.46
C CYS A 96 -5.81 -5.81 12.63
N CYS A 97 -5.37 -6.05 13.86
CA CYS A 97 -4.01 -6.49 14.15
C CYS A 97 -3.97 -7.62 15.18
N THR A 98 -3.06 -8.58 14.96
CA THR A 98 -2.67 -9.59 15.95
C THR A 98 -1.72 -8.99 16.98
N GLU A 99 -1.48 -9.72 18.06
CA GLU A 99 -0.49 -9.31 19.07
C GLU A 99 0.92 -9.19 18.49
N GLU A 100 1.30 -10.06 17.55
CA GLU A 100 2.58 -10.00 16.86
C GLU A 100 2.70 -8.74 15.99
N GLN A 101 1.67 -8.44 15.18
CA GLN A 101 1.62 -7.21 14.39
C GLN A 101 1.70 -5.95 15.26
N PHE A 102 1.00 -5.95 16.41
CA PHE A 102 1.08 -4.84 17.37
C PHE A 102 2.48 -4.68 17.99
N ASN A 103 3.14 -5.78 18.34
CA ASN A 103 4.50 -5.73 18.88
C ASN A 103 5.51 -5.22 17.83
N THR A 104 5.34 -5.61 16.56
CA THR A 104 6.12 -5.07 15.44
C THR A 104 5.92 -3.57 15.29
N LEU A 105 4.66 -3.11 15.26
CA LEU A 105 4.31 -1.69 15.26
C LEU A 105 5.02 -0.95 16.40
N ARG A 106 4.91 -1.48 17.63
CA ARG A 106 5.52 -0.88 18.82
C ARG A 106 7.03 -0.74 18.67
N GLY A 107 7.73 -1.78 18.23
CA GLY A 107 9.18 -1.75 18.03
C GLY A 107 9.62 -0.76 16.94
N GLN A 108 8.80 -0.58 15.90
CA GLN A 108 9.07 0.37 14.82
C GLN A 108 8.89 1.82 15.28
N VAL A 109 7.76 2.14 15.92
CA VAL A 109 7.49 3.51 16.37
C VAL A 109 8.38 3.94 17.54
N GLN A 110 8.85 3.00 18.36
CA GLN A 110 9.78 3.29 19.46
C GLN A 110 11.11 3.89 18.97
N GLN A 111 11.57 3.51 17.77
CA GLN A 111 12.78 4.08 17.17
C GLN A 111 12.60 5.56 16.80
N ALA A 112 11.37 6.02 16.59
CA ALA A 112 11.07 7.42 16.29
C ALA A 112 10.95 8.30 17.55
N ILE A 113 10.71 7.71 18.73
CA ILE A 113 10.48 8.45 19.98
C ILE A 113 11.61 9.44 20.32
N PRO A 114 12.90 9.09 20.22
CA PRO A 114 13.98 10.04 20.53
C PRO A 114 13.93 11.31 19.67
N PHE A 115 13.41 11.22 18.45
CA PHE A 115 13.29 12.37 17.54
C PHE A 115 12.08 13.25 17.84
N LEU A 116 11.02 12.66 18.40
CA LEU A 116 9.72 13.32 18.57
C LEU A 116 9.36 13.61 20.03
N GLY A 117 10.11 13.08 20.99
CA GLY A 117 9.83 13.20 22.43
C GLY A 117 9.85 14.64 22.95
N GLY A 118 10.51 15.56 22.23
CA GLY A 118 10.46 17.00 22.54
C GLY A 118 9.12 17.67 22.27
N CYS A 119 8.19 17.01 21.56
CA CYS A 119 6.87 17.54 21.26
C CYS A 119 5.79 16.43 21.36
N PRO A 120 5.03 16.39 22.47
CA PRO A 120 4.00 15.36 22.68
C PRO A 120 2.92 15.33 21.60
N ALA A 121 2.57 16.47 21.00
CA ALA A 121 1.56 16.55 19.93
C ALA A 121 2.04 15.86 18.64
N CYS A 122 3.28 16.13 18.22
CA CYS A 122 3.90 15.46 17.08
C CYS A 122 3.98 13.95 17.30
N LEU A 123 4.49 13.53 18.47
CA LEU A 123 4.58 12.12 18.81
C LEU A 123 3.19 11.46 18.78
N ARG A 124 2.16 12.08 19.35
CA ARG A 124 0.80 11.53 19.36
C ARG A 124 0.22 11.40 17.94
N ASN A 125 0.38 12.41 17.10
CA ASN A 125 -0.12 12.36 15.72
C ASN A 125 0.63 11.31 14.89
N PHE A 126 1.95 11.21 15.07
CA PHE A 126 2.77 10.18 14.45
C PHE A 126 2.33 8.77 14.86
N LEU A 127 2.14 8.54 16.16
CA LEU A 127 1.64 7.26 16.68
C LEU A 127 0.26 6.94 16.11
N ASN A 128 -0.67 7.89 16.15
CA ASN A 128 -2.02 7.72 15.61
C ASN A 128 -2.01 7.29 14.15
N LEU A 129 -1.14 7.87 13.31
CA LEU A 129 -1.00 7.47 11.91
C LEU A 129 -0.71 5.96 11.79
N PHE A 130 0.34 5.48 12.47
CA PHE A 130 0.73 4.07 12.39
C PHE A 130 -0.26 3.13 13.10
N CYS A 131 -0.91 3.60 14.16
CA CYS A 131 -2.00 2.86 14.81
C CYS A 131 -3.20 2.67 13.88
N GLU A 132 -3.61 3.71 13.14
CA GLU A 132 -4.71 3.61 12.17
C GLU A 132 -4.32 2.71 10.99
N ILE A 133 -3.07 2.79 10.53
CA ILE A 133 -2.58 1.91 9.47
C ILE A 133 -2.67 0.43 9.90
N THR A 134 -2.18 0.11 11.09
CA THR A 134 -1.99 -1.29 11.51
C THR A 134 -3.22 -1.90 12.17
N CYS A 135 -3.91 -1.16 13.04
CA CYS A 135 -4.88 -1.74 13.97
C CYS A 135 -6.31 -1.20 13.81
N SER A 136 -6.57 -0.21 12.96
CA SER A 136 -7.91 0.38 12.82
C SER A 136 -8.96 -0.67 12.46
N PRO A 137 -10.14 -0.68 13.10
CA PRO A 137 -11.23 -1.60 12.72
C PRO A 137 -11.78 -1.35 11.32
N ASN A 138 -11.56 -0.14 10.78
CA ASN A 138 -12.06 0.30 9.48
C ASN A 138 -10.93 0.42 8.44
N GLN A 139 -9.83 -0.30 8.65
CA GLN A 139 -8.61 -0.24 7.84
C GLN A 139 -8.91 -0.35 6.34
N SER A 140 -9.91 -1.16 5.96
CA SER A 140 -10.23 -1.36 4.55
C SER A 140 -10.61 -0.09 3.81
N LEU A 141 -11.20 0.90 4.47
CA LEU A 141 -11.69 2.14 3.84
C LEU A 141 -10.59 3.05 3.30
N PHE A 142 -9.37 2.91 3.80
CA PHE A 142 -8.26 3.81 3.47
C PHE A 142 -6.94 3.08 3.16
N ILE A 143 -6.94 1.75 3.18
CA ILE A 143 -5.79 0.91 2.84
C ILE A 143 -6.06 0.08 1.60
N ASN A 144 -5.21 0.24 0.59
CA ASN A 144 -5.16 -0.65 -0.56
C ASN A 144 -3.85 -1.45 -0.55
N VAL A 145 -3.99 -2.76 -0.42
CA VAL A 145 -2.85 -3.68 -0.40
C VAL A 145 -2.54 -4.11 -1.83
N ASN A 146 -1.31 -3.86 -2.27
CA ASN A 146 -0.92 -4.02 -3.66
C ASN A 146 0.10 -5.16 -3.79
N LYS A 147 -0.32 -6.42 -3.52
CA LYS A 147 0.32 -7.67 -3.97
C LYS A 147 -0.45 -8.92 -3.50
N ILE A 148 -0.41 -9.96 -4.32
CA ILE A 148 -1.21 -11.19 -4.24
C ILE A 148 -0.62 -12.24 -3.25
N ARG A 149 0.56 -12.00 -2.64
CA ARG A 149 1.21 -13.02 -1.77
C ARG A 149 1.82 -12.49 -0.45
N THR A 150 2.37 -11.28 -0.43
CA THR A 150 2.87 -10.61 0.78
C THR A 150 2.70 -9.10 0.64
N VAL A 151 2.50 -8.40 1.76
CA VAL A 151 2.44 -6.94 1.77
C VAL A 151 3.86 -6.35 1.75
N ASP A 152 4.49 -6.29 0.57
CA ASP A 152 5.78 -5.60 0.39
C ASP A 152 5.63 -4.07 0.35
N GLY A 153 4.43 -3.60 0.05
CA GLY A 153 4.07 -2.20 -0.03
C GLY A 153 2.57 -2.01 0.17
N ILE A 154 2.20 -1.08 1.04
CA ILE A 154 0.82 -0.67 1.26
C ILE A 154 0.63 0.69 0.63
N GLU A 155 -0.46 0.85 -0.13
CA GLU A 155 -0.94 2.17 -0.53
C GLU A 155 -1.91 2.67 0.53
N TYR A 156 -1.47 3.64 1.31
CA TYR A 156 -2.25 4.25 2.38
C TYR A 156 -2.76 5.62 1.93
N PHE A 157 -4.07 5.81 1.96
CA PHE A 157 -4.71 7.06 1.59
C PHE A 157 -4.95 7.92 2.83
N ILE A 158 -4.27 9.06 2.89
CA ILE A 158 -4.38 10.04 3.96
C ILE A 158 -5.23 11.21 3.50
N THR A 159 -6.08 11.72 4.38
CA THR A 159 -6.79 12.97 4.13
C THR A 159 -5.82 14.15 4.17
N GLU A 160 -5.99 15.13 3.29
CA GLU A 160 -5.13 16.33 3.28
C GLU A 160 -5.11 17.02 4.65
N TYR A 161 -6.26 17.03 5.34
CA TYR A 161 -6.38 17.54 6.70
C TYR A 161 -5.43 16.82 7.67
N PHE A 162 -5.44 15.48 7.70
CA PHE A 162 -4.57 14.73 8.58
C PHE A 162 -3.08 14.92 8.23
N ALA A 163 -2.73 14.92 6.93
CA ALA A 163 -1.36 15.18 6.49
C ALA A 163 -0.85 16.57 6.94
N LYS A 164 -1.70 17.59 6.81
CA LYS A 164 -1.41 18.96 7.23
C LYS A 164 -1.22 19.06 8.73
N GLU A 165 -2.10 18.45 9.53
CA GLU A 165 -2.00 18.47 10.99
C GLU A 165 -0.78 17.70 11.49
N LEU A 166 -0.48 16.54 10.91
CA LEU A 166 0.73 15.78 11.22
C LEU A 166 1.99 16.62 10.93
N TYR A 167 2.10 17.19 9.73
CA TYR A 167 3.24 18.06 9.37
C TYR A 167 3.37 19.26 10.31
N ASN A 168 2.27 19.98 10.55
CA ASN A 168 2.27 21.18 11.40
C ASN A 168 2.66 20.87 12.84
N SER A 169 2.29 19.69 13.36
CA SER A 169 2.68 19.28 14.69
C SER A 169 4.19 19.00 14.82
N CYS A 170 4.86 18.65 13.71
CA CYS A 170 6.25 18.17 13.71
C CYS A 170 7.29 19.13 13.10
N LYS A 171 6.87 20.10 12.26
CA LYS A 171 7.79 20.93 11.44
C LYS A 171 8.83 21.76 12.21
N ASP A 172 8.52 22.12 13.46
CA ASP A 172 9.38 22.95 14.32
C ASP A 172 10.01 22.15 15.47
N VAL A 173 9.76 20.83 15.52
CA VAL A 173 10.35 19.95 16.53
C VAL A 173 11.84 19.79 16.26
N LYS A 174 12.65 20.07 17.27
CA LYS A 174 14.11 19.90 17.23
C LYS A 174 14.49 18.59 17.88
N PHE A 175 15.38 17.85 17.24
CA PHE A 175 16.06 16.72 17.85
C PHE A 175 17.16 17.26 18.77
N GLY A 176 16.93 17.13 20.08
CA GLY A 176 17.67 17.87 21.11
C GLY A 176 19.19 17.69 21.11
N SER A 177 19.69 16.53 20.67
CA SER A 177 21.13 16.22 20.67
C SER A 177 21.90 16.76 19.47
N LEU A 178 21.24 17.00 18.33
CA LEU A 178 21.90 17.40 17.07
C LEU A 178 21.50 18.79 16.58
N ASN A 179 20.62 19.50 17.30
CA ASN A 179 20.04 20.81 16.90
C ASN A 179 19.46 20.80 15.47
N SER A 180 19.09 19.62 14.98
CA SER A 180 18.48 19.38 13.67
C SER A 180 16.97 19.22 13.82
N ARG A 181 16.20 19.45 12.74
CA ARG A 181 14.74 19.27 12.78
C ARG A 181 14.38 17.79 12.73
N ALA A 182 13.40 17.37 13.52
CA ALA A 182 12.91 15.99 13.51
C ALA A 182 12.45 15.54 12.11
N MET A 183 11.85 16.45 11.35
CA MET A 183 11.39 16.21 9.97
C MET A 183 12.51 15.80 9.00
N ASN A 184 13.78 16.09 9.29
CA ASN A 184 14.90 15.62 8.47
C ASN A 184 15.06 14.09 8.53
N TYR A 185 14.61 13.47 9.63
CA TYR A 185 14.72 12.02 9.85
C TYR A 185 13.38 11.34 9.61
N ILE A 186 12.32 11.79 10.28
CA ILE A 186 11.00 11.13 10.21
C ILE A 186 10.19 11.49 8.97
N GLY A 187 10.44 12.66 8.39
CA GLY A 187 9.75 13.15 7.19
C GLY A 187 10.62 13.13 5.94
N ALA A 188 11.77 12.45 5.97
CA ALA A 188 12.75 12.41 4.88
C ALA A 188 13.10 13.81 4.31
N GLY A 189 13.13 14.84 5.16
CA GLY A 189 13.44 16.22 4.74
C GLY A 189 12.26 17.01 4.18
N ALA A 190 11.02 16.56 4.38
CA ALA A 190 9.82 17.26 3.93
C ALA A 190 9.76 18.71 4.44
N ARG A 191 9.53 19.65 3.50
CA ARG A 191 9.44 21.10 3.76
C ARG A 191 8.01 21.64 3.83
N ASN A 192 7.02 20.80 3.53
CA ASN A 192 5.60 21.10 3.62
C ASN A 192 4.81 19.79 3.71
N TYR A 193 3.49 19.89 3.90
CA TYR A 193 2.57 18.76 3.88
C TYR A 193 2.08 18.39 2.46
N LYS A 194 2.44 19.20 1.45
CA LYS A 194 2.00 19.04 0.06
C LYS A 194 2.88 17.97 -0.60
N GLY A 195 2.43 16.73 -0.48
CA GLY A 195 2.88 15.59 -1.28
C GLY A 195 1.67 14.82 -1.79
N ASP A 196 1.90 13.71 -2.49
CA ASP A 196 0.80 12.78 -2.78
C ASP A 196 0.15 12.34 -1.47
N CYS A 197 -1.17 12.52 -1.36
CA CYS A 197 -1.97 12.02 -0.23
C CYS A 197 -1.98 10.48 -0.14
N LYS A 198 -1.32 9.83 -1.09
CA LYS A 198 -0.99 8.42 -1.11
C LYS A 198 0.40 8.24 -0.51
N ILE A 199 0.46 7.74 0.72
CA ILE A 199 1.73 7.26 1.28
C ILE A 199 1.90 5.82 0.85
N ILE A 200 2.96 5.56 0.08
CA ILE A 200 3.37 4.20 -0.21
C ILE A 200 4.36 3.77 0.86
N LEU A 201 3.87 3.01 1.83
CA LEU A 201 4.70 2.41 2.85
C LEU A 201 5.28 1.12 2.27
N TYR A 202 6.40 1.26 1.57
CA TYR A 202 7.25 0.12 1.30
C TYR A 202 8.04 -0.22 2.55
N TYR A 203 8.06 -1.49 2.95
CA TYR A 203 9.03 -1.99 3.95
C TYR A 203 8.89 -1.42 5.39
N ILE A 204 7.73 -0.83 5.73
CA ILE A 204 7.49 -0.15 7.02
C ILE A 204 6.65 -0.98 8.01
N ILE A 205 6.14 -2.15 7.63
CA ILE A 205 5.59 -3.11 8.59
C ILE A 205 6.22 -4.47 8.34
#